data_AF-A0A093V0K2-F1
#
_entry.id   AF-A0A093V0K2-F1
#
_cell.length_a   1.000
_cell.length_b   1.000
_cell.length_c   1.000
_cell.angle_alpha   90.00
_cell.angle_beta   90.00
_cell.angle_gamma   90.00
#
_symmetry.space_group_name_H-M   'P 1'
#
loop_
_entity.id
_entity.type
_entity.pdbx_description
1 polymer ?
#
loop_
_entity_poly.entity_id
_entity_poly.type
_entity_poly.pdbx_seq_one_letter_code
_entity_poly.pdbx_strand_id
1 'polypeptide(L)'
;LPASFYSSAITNILFNGNVIADGAAVEDIFTNQLPTTRHDIQSVDCQIINKAYPTAKPGNTARENAKNISMLVTVSGSVQYGGKDSPQHGFSETFVLIPNTESKEKNRKDWLIQSQNFRLVV
;
A
#
# COMPACT_ATOMS: atom_id res chain seq x y z
N LEU A 1 -12.51 2.95 -3.49
CA LEU A 1 -12.39 1.62 -2.88
C LEU A 1 -10.93 1.14 -2.94
N PRO A 2 -10.48 0.22 -2.05
CA PRO A 2 -9.09 -0.18 -1.88
C PRO A 2 -8.35 -0.59 -3.16
N ALA A 3 -9.02 -1.24 -4.12
CA ALA A 3 -8.36 -1.75 -5.33
C ALA A 3 -7.63 -0.66 -6.13
N SER A 4 -8.22 0.53 -6.20
CA SER A 4 -7.65 1.69 -6.90
C SER A 4 -6.34 2.22 -6.31
N PHE A 5 -5.86 1.71 -5.17
CA PHE A 5 -4.55 2.08 -4.60
C PHE A 5 -3.41 1.21 -5.13
N TYR A 6 -3.70 0.09 -5.79
CA TYR A 6 -2.70 -0.85 -6.29
C TYR A 6 -2.30 -0.52 -7.73
N SER A 7 -1.04 -0.78 -8.06
CA SER A 7 -0.56 -0.75 -9.44
C SER A 7 -1.09 -1.95 -10.22
N SER A 8 -1.21 -1.82 -11.53
CA SER A 8 -1.44 -2.94 -12.45
C SER A 8 -0.30 -3.97 -12.46
N ALA A 9 0.93 -3.58 -12.08
CA ALA A 9 2.12 -4.42 -12.05
C ALA A 9 2.53 -4.77 -10.60
N ILE A 10 1.66 -5.50 -9.89
CA ILE A 10 1.87 -5.96 -8.52
C ILE A 10 3.00 -6.98 -8.47
N THR A 11 3.84 -6.94 -7.44
CA THR A 11 4.87 -7.95 -7.20
C THR A 11 4.48 -8.96 -6.14
N ASN A 12 4.00 -8.51 -4.97
CA ASN A 12 3.54 -9.36 -3.88
C ASN A 12 2.53 -8.63 -2.97
N ILE A 13 1.46 -9.29 -2.57
CA ILE A 13 0.58 -8.87 -1.47
C ILE A 13 0.46 -10.03 -0.48
N LEU A 14 0.77 -9.77 0.78
CA LEU A 14 0.83 -10.80 1.82
C LEU A 14 0.09 -10.36 3.08
N PHE A 15 -0.95 -11.08 3.48
CA PHE A 15 -1.68 -10.85 4.74
C PHE A 15 -1.43 -12.01 5.69
N ASN A 16 -0.73 -11.75 6.79
CA ASN A 16 -0.32 -12.75 7.78
C ASN A 16 0.39 -13.98 7.15
N GLY A 17 1.13 -13.75 6.05
CA GLY A 17 1.82 -14.80 5.30
C GLY A 17 1.01 -15.44 4.16
N ASN A 18 -0.29 -15.15 4.04
CA ASN A 18 -1.11 -15.62 2.93
C ASN A 18 -0.97 -14.70 1.71
N VAL A 19 -0.75 -15.29 0.54
CA VAL A 19 -0.65 -14.54 -0.73
C VAL A 19 -2.04 -14.09 -1.17
N ILE A 20 -2.16 -12.79 -1.45
CA ILE A 20 -3.36 -12.18 -2.04
C ILE A 20 -3.04 -11.82 -3.49
N ALA A 21 -3.98 -12.10 -4.40
CA ALA A 21 -3.73 -12.02 -5.84
C ALA A 21 -3.49 -10.58 -6.33
N ASP A 22 -4.38 -9.66 -5.97
CA ASP A 22 -4.34 -8.28 -6.46
C ASP A 22 -5.14 -7.32 -5.55
N GLY A 23 -5.23 -6.04 -5.96
CA GLY A 23 -5.99 -5.03 -5.23
C GLY A 23 -7.50 -5.30 -5.17
N ALA A 24 -8.08 -5.99 -6.16
CA ALA A 24 -9.50 -6.35 -6.15
C ALA A 24 -9.78 -7.43 -5.11
N ALA A 25 -8.89 -8.41 -4.97
CA ALA A 25 -8.94 -9.39 -3.89
C ALA A 25 -8.77 -8.74 -2.51
N VAL A 26 -7.90 -7.73 -2.37
CA VAL A 26 -7.81 -6.96 -1.11
C VAL A 26 -9.14 -6.25 -0.81
N GLU A 27 -9.74 -5.60 -1.81
CA GLU A 27 -11.03 -4.94 -1.65
C GLU A 27 -12.14 -5.91 -1.23
N ASP A 28 -12.18 -7.10 -1.83
CA ASP A 28 -13.12 -8.15 -1.45
C ASP A 28 -12.92 -8.60 0.01
N ILE A 29 -11.68 -8.77 0.45
CA ILE A 29 -11.36 -9.11 1.84
C ILE A 29 -11.94 -8.07 2.80
N PHE A 30 -11.70 -6.78 2.57
CA PHE A 30 -12.17 -5.71 3.46
C PHE A 30 -13.67 -5.45 3.37
N THR A 31 -14.32 -5.78 2.24
CA THR A 31 -15.74 -5.49 2.02
C THR A 31 -16.63 -6.65 2.44
N ASN A 32 -16.20 -7.89 2.17
CA ASN A 32 -17.06 -9.07 2.24
C ASN A 32 -16.58 -10.13 3.24
N GLN A 33 -15.29 -10.17 3.59
CA GLN A 33 -14.73 -11.26 4.40
C GLN A 33 -14.42 -10.83 5.84
N LEU A 34 -13.87 -9.63 6.03
CA LEU A 34 -13.53 -9.13 7.36
C LEU A 34 -14.76 -8.51 8.04
N PRO A 35 -14.89 -8.68 9.38
CA PRO A 35 -15.82 -7.86 10.14
C PRO A 35 -15.38 -6.38 10.11
N THR A 36 -16.25 -5.46 10.52
CA THR A 36 -15.92 -4.04 10.63
C THR A 36 -14.57 -3.83 11.31
N THR A 37 -13.65 -3.15 10.64
CA THR A 37 -12.29 -2.92 11.16
C THR A 37 -12.09 -1.48 11.59
N ARG A 38 -11.44 -1.27 12.74
CA ARG A 38 -10.94 0.05 13.15
C ARG A 38 -9.42 -0.01 13.28
N HIS A 39 -8.73 0.77 12.45
CA HIS A 39 -7.27 0.93 12.52
C HIS A 39 -6.93 2.21 13.28
N ASP A 40 -6.01 2.10 14.22
CA ASP A 40 -5.44 3.22 14.96
C ASP A 40 -3.93 3.27 14.66
N ILE A 41 -3.53 4.30 13.91
CA ILE A 41 -2.18 4.44 13.36
C ILE A 41 -1.31 5.15 14.38
N GLN A 42 -0.24 4.51 14.83
CA GLN A 42 0.64 5.04 15.86
C GLN A 42 1.95 5.58 15.30
N SER A 43 2.48 4.96 14.24
CA SER A 43 3.71 5.38 13.60
C SER A 43 3.67 5.14 12.10
N VAL A 44 4.31 6.06 11.38
CA VAL A 44 4.55 5.97 9.93
C VAL A 44 5.97 6.45 9.68
N ASP A 45 6.77 5.62 9.01
CA ASP A 45 8.09 5.99 8.50
C ASP A 45 8.19 5.69 7.00
N CYS A 46 9.08 6.39 6.31
CA CYS A 46 9.32 6.14 4.89
C CYS A 46 10.79 6.31 4.50
N GLN A 47 11.23 5.48 3.57
CA GLN A 47 12.59 5.48 3.04
C GLN A 47 12.56 5.37 1.52
N ILE A 48 13.33 6.22 0.85
CA ILE A 48 13.52 6.12 -0.60
C ILE A 48 14.43 4.93 -0.88
N ILE A 49 13.90 3.88 -1.51
CA ILE A 49 14.63 2.65 -1.83
C ILE A 49 15.18 2.65 -3.27
N ASN A 50 14.62 3.48 -4.15
CA ASN A 50 15.17 3.74 -5.48
C ASN A 50 14.97 5.22 -5.82
N LYS A 51 16.05 5.90 -6.28
CA LYS A 51 16.02 7.32 -6.67
C LYS A 51 15.79 7.55 -8.17
N ALA A 52 15.64 6.48 -8.94
CA ALA A 52 15.43 6.49 -10.39
C ALA A 52 14.43 5.38 -10.82
N TYR A 53 13.18 5.48 -10.37
CA TYR A 53 12.10 4.54 -10.63
C TYR A 53 11.04 5.07 -11.63
N PRO A 54 10.65 4.32 -12.66
CA PRO A 54 11.43 3.24 -13.27
C PRO A 54 12.70 3.83 -13.89
N THR A 55 13.67 2.99 -14.29
CA THR A 55 14.90 3.47 -14.92
C THR A 55 14.55 4.47 -16.03
N ALA A 56 15.14 5.67 -15.97
CA ALA A 56 14.78 6.78 -16.85
C ALA A 56 14.83 6.36 -18.32
N LYS A 57 13.72 6.53 -19.04
CA LYS A 57 13.68 6.38 -20.49
C LYS A 57 14.17 7.68 -21.13
N PRO A 58 14.92 7.63 -22.25
CA PRO A 58 15.35 8.85 -22.94
C PRO A 58 14.15 9.72 -23.31
N GLY A 59 14.18 11.01 -22.96
CA GLY A 59 13.15 12.00 -23.35
C GLY A 59 12.30 12.61 -22.21
N ASN A 60 12.43 12.15 -20.96
CA ASN A 60 11.68 12.73 -19.83
C ASN A 60 12.33 14.01 -19.27
N THR A 61 11.51 15.00 -18.95
CA THR A 61 11.89 16.27 -18.30
C THR A 61 12.32 16.08 -16.84
N ALA A 62 13.09 17.01 -16.28
CA ALA A 62 13.55 16.98 -14.88
C ALA A 62 12.39 16.92 -13.86
N ARG A 63 11.22 17.51 -14.18
CA ARG A 63 10.00 17.45 -13.34
C ARG A 63 9.31 16.08 -13.42
N GLU A 64 9.30 15.47 -14.60
CA GLU A 64 8.88 14.07 -14.75
C GLU A 64 9.85 13.13 -14.00
N ASN A 65 11.12 13.52 -13.91
CA ASN A 65 12.13 12.76 -13.17
C ASN A 65 12.12 12.97 -11.64
N ALA A 66 11.57 14.08 -11.13
CA ALA A 66 11.51 14.36 -9.70
C ALA A 66 10.57 13.42 -8.92
N LYS A 67 9.61 12.79 -9.61
CA LYS A 67 8.78 11.71 -9.07
C LYS A 67 9.34 10.32 -9.37
N ASN A 68 10.54 10.19 -9.96
CA ASN A 68 11.12 8.87 -10.27
C ASN A 68 11.75 8.22 -9.04
N ILE A 69 10.98 8.03 -7.97
CA ILE A 69 11.45 7.30 -6.80
C ILE A 69 10.52 6.14 -6.49
N SER A 70 11.02 5.12 -5.83
CA SER A 70 10.17 4.20 -5.09
C SER A 70 10.48 4.29 -3.61
N MET A 71 9.45 4.12 -2.79
CA MET A 71 9.53 4.28 -1.34
C MET A 71 9.11 3.00 -0.65
N LEU A 72 9.87 2.59 0.36
CA LEU A 72 9.39 1.68 1.38
C LEU A 72 8.69 2.53 2.44
N VAL A 73 7.43 2.22 2.72
CA VAL A 73 6.66 2.83 3.80
C VAL A 73 6.39 1.77 4.84
N THR A 74 6.65 2.09 6.10
CA THR A 74 6.31 1.22 7.23
C THR A 74 5.26 1.91 8.08
N VAL A 75 4.24 1.15 8.47
CA VAL A 75 3.13 1.61 9.29
C VAL A 75 3.01 0.64 10.44
N SER A 76 2.85 1.16 11.65
CA SER A 76 2.55 0.34 12.81
C SER A 76 1.47 0.99 13.65
N GLY A 77 0.72 0.15 14.34
CA GLY A 77 -0.32 0.60 15.23
C GLY A 77 -1.12 -0.56 15.72
N SER A 78 -2.43 -0.36 15.77
CA SER A 78 -3.34 -1.38 16.24
C SER A 78 -4.62 -1.47 15.41
N VAL A 79 -5.20 -2.66 15.38
CA VAL A 79 -6.40 -2.97 14.63
C VAL A 79 -7.39 -3.71 15.54
N GLN A 80 -8.65 -3.30 15.46
CA GLN A 80 -9.77 -3.96 16.11
C GLN A 80 -10.68 -4.55 15.02
N TYR A 81 -11.06 -5.82 15.18
CA TYR A 81 -11.96 -6.54 14.28
C TYR A 81 -13.31 -6.78 14.96
N GLY A 82 -14.37 -6.13 14.49
CA GLY A 82 -15.73 -6.23 15.04
C GLY A 82 -16.16 -5.00 15.85
N GLY A 83 -16.92 -5.25 16.92
CA GLY A 83 -17.54 -4.19 17.74
C GLY A 83 -16.57 -3.55 18.74
N LYS A 84 -17.08 -2.58 19.51
CA LYS A 84 -16.32 -1.79 20.48
C LYS A 84 -15.59 -2.65 21.54
N ASP A 85 -16.16 -3.80 21.88
CA ASP A 85 -15.64 -4.73 22.90
C ASP A 85 -14.73 -5.82 22.31
N SER A 86 -14.50 -5.82 20.99
CA SER A 86 -13.55 -6.73 20.37
C SER A 86 -12.11 -6.49 20.83
N PRO A 87 -11.28 -7.53 20.97
CA PRO A 87 -9.87 -7.37 21.24
C PRO A 87 -9.18 -6.49 20.20
N GLN A 88 -8.19 -5.73 20.67
CA GLN A 88 -7.31 -4.92 19.83
C GLN A 88 -5.99 -5.66 19.66
N HIS A 89 -5.51 -5.74 18.43
CA HIS A 89 -4.26 -6.40 18.07
C HIS A 89 -3.26 -5.38 17.57
N GLY A 90 -1.98 -5.54 17.93
CA GLY A 90 -0.92 -4.80 17.26
C GLY A 90 -0.84 -5.22 15.80
N PHE A 91 -0.45 -4.30 14.92
CA PHE A 91 -0.06 -4.65 13.55
C PHE A 91 1.19 -3.91 13.11
N SER A 92 1.90 -4.51 12.17
CA SER A 92 2.93 -3.87 11.36
C SER A 92 2.64 -4.15 9.90
N GLU A 93 2.72 -3.11 9.08
CA GLU A 93 2.46 -3.18 7.66
C GLU A 93 3.54 -2.44 6.89
N THR A 94 3.95 -3.01 5.78
CA THR A 94 4.94 -2.42 4.88
C THR A 94 4.40 -2.32 3.47
N PHE A 95 4.68 -1.22 2.79
CA PHE A 95 4.32 -0.98 1.41
C PHE A 95 5.55 -0.61 0.59
N VAL A 96 5.61 -1.09 -0.65
CA VAL A 96 6.44 -0.45 -1.68
C VAL A 96 5.53 0.42 -2.52
N LEU A 97 5.75 1.73 -2.46
CA LEU A 97 5.04 2.72 -3.25
C LEU A 97 5.85 3.12 -4.48
N ILE A 98 5.16 3.21 -5.61
CA ILE A 98 5.71 3.64 -6.89
C ILE A 98 4.90 4.81 -7.45
N PRO A 99 5.48 5.64 -8.34
CA PRO A 99 4.78 6.77 -8.91
C PRO A 99 3.61 6.27 -9.75
N ASN A 100 2.44 6.88 -9.58
CA ASN A 100 1.34 6.61 -10.48
C ASN A 100 1.72 7.14 -11.85
N THR A 101 1.79 6.27 -12.84
CA THR A 101 1.95 6.62 -14.27
C THR A 101 0.79 6.07 -15.11
N GLU A 102 -0.15 5.36 -14.47
CA GLU A 102 -1.22 4.60 -15.12
C GLU A 102 -2.43 5.49 -15.43
N SER A 103 -2.79 6.41 -14.53
CA SER A 103 -3.88 7.37 -14.77
C SER A 103 -3.36 8.71 -15.26
N LYS A 104 -4.07 9.37 -16.18
CA LYS A 104 -3.79 10.76 -16.63
C LYS A 104 -4.79 11.78 -16.07
N GLU A 105 -5.65 11.37 -15.15
CA GLU A 105 -6.70 12.22 -14.60
C GLU A 105 -6.13 13.28 -13.65
N LYS A 106 -6.78 14.46 -13.59
CA LYS A 106 -6.32 15.59 -12.78
C LYS A 106 -6.33 15.32 -11.26
N ASN A 107 -7.16 14.40 -10.79
CA ASN A 107 -7.32 14.06 -9.36
C ASN A 107 -6.85 12.64 -9.02
N ARG A 108 -5.93 12.10 -9.83
CA ARG A 108 -5.37 10.78 -9.58
C ARG A 108 -4.50 10.77 -8.32
N LYS A 109 -4.34 9.59 -7.73
CA LYS A 109 -3.35 9.35 -6.66
C LYS A 109 -1.95 9.53 -7.22
N ASP A 110 -1.06 10.16 -6.47
CA ASP A 110 0.33 10.35 -6.90
C ASP A 110 1.17 9.06 -6.83
N TRP A 111 0.76 8.12 -5.97
CA TRP A 111 1.47 6.88 -5.67
C TRP A 111 0.54 5.69 -5.75
N LEU A 112 1.08 4.54 -6.16
CA LEU A 112 0.41 3.25 -6.20
C LEU A 112 1.21 2.22 -5.39
N ILE A 113 0.50 1.29 -4.77
CA ILE A 113 1.06 0.15 -4.05
C ILE A 113 1.51 -0.89 -5.09
N GLN A 114 2.81 -1.18 -5.13
CA GLN A 114 3.37 -2.27 -5.92
C GLN A 114 3.52 -3.55 -5.09
N SER A 115 3.82 -3.40 -3.79
CA SER A 115 3.96 -4.52 -2.85
C SER A 115 3.39 -4.14 -1.50
N GLN A 116 2.83 -5.12 -0.78
CA GLN A 116 2.28 -4.96 0.56
C GLN A 116 2.53 -6.21 1.40
N ASN A 117 2.92 -6.02 2.66
CA ASN A 117 2.99 -7.07 3.65
C ASN A 117 2.36 -6.59 4.96
N PHE A 118 1.25 -7.21 5.35
CA PHE A 118 0.54 -6.95 6.61
C PHE A 118 0.76 -8.11 7.57
N ARG A 119 1.04 -7.79 8.84
CA ARG A 119 1.17 -8.78 9.91
C ARG A 119 0.58 -8.30 11.22
N LEU A 120 -0.23 -9.15 11.86
CA LEU A 120 -0.58 -8.99 13.27
C LEU A 120 0.64 -9.29 14.14
N VAL A 121 0.85 -8.45 15.15
CA VAL A 121 1.91 -8.61 16.14
C VAL A 121 1.28 -9.04 17.46
N VAL A 122 1.94 -9.98 18.14
CA VAL A 122 1.49 -10.60 19.40
C VAL A 122 1.59 -9.61 20.56
#